data_AF-A0A146FMR3-F1
#
_entry.id   AF-A0A146FMR3-F1
#
_cell.length_a   1.000
_cell.length_b   1.000
_cell.length_c   1.000
_cell.angle_alpha   90.00
_cell.angle_beta   90.00
_cell.angle_gamma   90.00
#
_symmetry.space_group_name_H-M   'P 1'
#
loop_
_entity.id
_entity.type
_entity.pdbx_description
1 polymer ?
#
loop_
_entity_poly.entity_id
_entity_poly.type
_entity_poly.pdbx_seq_one_letter_code
_entity_poly.pdbx_strand_id
1 'polypeptide(L)'
;MFQRTFLRQAQRSLRSVRPTSINTSALRRTPQLPQTVRPIAPQSAYRFYSTENKAENGEKKEGESAQEAEDPVRKELEEKKKEVIELKVKLPSQHERPAQFVLRLPRWSMDKLLRSKADFLNLQERTKRDMENSRNFAIQRFAGDLLESIDNFDRALLAVPKDKLDAPQTEANKDLLELVSGLKMTQNILLNTLKKHGLERFDPSEPTEDGKTQKFDPNLHEATFMAKVEGKEDGDIMYTQSTGFRLNGRVLRAAKVGVVKN
;
A
#
# COMPACT_ATOMS: atom_id res chain seq x y z
N MET A 1 -51.77 -32.74 -49.45
CA MET A 1 -52.35 -31.39 -49.22
C MET A 1 -51.17 -30.42 -49.12
N PHE A 2 -50.64 -29.95 -50.25
CA PHE A 2 -50.92 -28.63 -50.87
C PHE A 2 -50.59 -27.42 -49.97
N GLN A 3 -49.35 -26.94 -50.14
CA GLN A 3 -48.85 -25.55 -50.25
C GLN A 3 -49.57 -24.38 -49.54
N ARG A 4 -48.77 -23.47 -48.95
CA ARG A 4 -48.53 -22.11 -49.53
C ARG A 4 -47.49 -21.29 -48.76
N THR A 5 -46.42 -20.95 -49.48
CA THR A 5 -45.50 -19.83 -49.28
C THR A 5 -46.16 -18.50 -49.69
N PHE A 6 -45.96 -17.42 -48.93
CA PHE A 6 -45.92 -16.01 -49.39
C PHE A 6 -45.15 -15.22 -48.31
N LEU A 7 -43.87 -14.91 -48.49
CA LEU A 7 -43.32 -13.75 -49.20
C LEU A 7 -44.05 -12.43 -48.90
N ARG A 8 -43.47 -11.60 -48.01
CA ARG A 8 -43.65 -10.15 -48.06
C ARG A 8 -42.30 -9.46 -47.84
N GLN A 9 -41.78 -8.96 -48.95
CA GLN A 9 -40.62 -8.10 -49.05
C GLN A 9 -41.08 -6.63 -49.04
N ALA A 10 -40.11 -5.75 -48.76
CA ALA A 10 -40.06 -4.31 -49.02
C ALA A 10 -40.44 -3.37 -47.86
N GLN A 11 -39.77 -2.25 -47.62
CA GLN A 11 -38.50 -1.67 -48.10
C GLN A 11 -38.21 -0.43 -47.21
N ARG A 12 -36.92 -0.14 -46.99
CA ARG A 12 -36.29 1.19 -46.85
C ARG A 12 -36.89 2.23 -45.88
N SER A 13 -36.08 2.67 -44.92
CA SER A 13 -35.47 4.00 -45.02
C SER A 13 -34.22 4.14 -44.14
N LEU A 14 -33.15 4.64 -44.75
CA LEU A 14 -31.92 5.06 -44.12
C LEU A 14 -32.15 6.42 -43.45
N ARG A 15 -31.78 6.56 -42.18
CA ARG A 15 -31.43 7.87 -41.62
C ARG A 15 -30.12 7.75 -40.86
N SER A 16 -29.06 8.22 -41.52
CA SER A 16 -27.80 8.57 -40.91
C SER A 16 -27.99 9.80 -40.02
N VAL A 17 -27.51 9.72 -38.79
CA VAL A 17 -27.35 10.90 -37.93
C VAL A 17 -25.85 11.03 -37.66
N ARG A 18 -25.25 12.04 -38.29
CA ARG A 18 -23.87 12.47 -38.05
C ARG A 18 -23.79 13.14 -36.67
N PRO A 19 -22.73 12.91 -35.87
CA PRO A 19 -22.49 13.73 -34.69
C PRO A 19 -21.91 15.08 -35.14
N THR A 20 -22.61 16.17 -34.81
CA THR A 20 -22.10 17.53 -34.95
C THR A 20 -21.13 17.83 -33.81
N SER A 21 -19.88 18.10 -34.18
CA SER A 21 -18.85 18.70 -33.34
C SER A 21 -19.25 20.13 -32.95
N ILE A 22 -19.41 20.39 -31.65
CA ILE A 22 -19.51 21.75 -31.12
C ILE A 22 -18.20 22.03 -30.39
N ASN A 23 -17.32 22.77 -31.07
CA ASN A 23 -16.17 23.44 -30.46
C ASN A 23 -16.70 24.63 -29.65
N THR A 24 -16.63 24.56 -28.33
CA THR A 24 -16.71 25.74 -27.46
C THR A 24 -15.35 25.96 -26.81
N SER A 25 -14.58 26.88 -27.39
CA SER A 25 -13.43 27.53 -26.79
C SER A 25 -13.90 28.42 -25.62
N ALA A 26 -14.09 27.82 -24.44
CA ALA A 26 -14.33 28.58 -23.22
C ALA A 26 -12.99 29.09 -22.67
N LEU A 27 -12.78 30.41 -22.80
CA LEU A 27 -11.72 31.15 -22.13
C LEU A 27 -11.73 30.85 -20.63
N ARG A 28 -10.66 30.21 -20.15
CA ARG A 28 -10.40 29.98 -18.72
C ARG A 28 -10.02 31.30 -18.05
N ARG A 29 -11.00 32.09 -17.63
CA ARG A 29 -10.78 33.22 -16.72
C ARG A 29 -10.28 32.68 -15.38
N THR A 30 -9.03 32.97 -15.05
CA THR A 30 -8.47 32.77 -13.71
C THR A 30 -9.16 33.73 -12.73
N PRO A 31 -9.64 33.28 -11.56
CA PRO A 31 -10.04 34.20 -10.51
C PRO A 31 -8.76 34.75 -9.85
N GLN A 32 -8.41 36.01 -10.14
CA GLN A 32 -7.43 36.76 -9.35
C GLN A 32 -8.03 36.99 -7.95
N LEU A 33 -7.44 36.34 -6.94
CA LEU A 33 -7.69 36.66 -5.54
C LEU A 33 -7.04 38.02 -5.22
N PRO A 34 -7.74 38.94 -4.51
CA PRO A 34 -7.13 40.19 -4.08
C PRO A 34 -6.03 39.91 -3.04
N GLN A 35 -4.79 40.26 -3.39
CA GLN A 35 -3.67 40.25 -2.45
C GLN A 35 -3.87 41.36 -1.40
N THR A 36 -4.35 40.97 -0.23
CA THR A 36 -4.22 41.79 1.00
C THR A 36 -3.69 40.91 2.12
N VAL A 37 -2.43 40.49 2.01
CA VAL A 37 -1.70 39.87 3.11
C VAL A 37 -1.19 40.99 4.01
N ARG A 38 -1.85 41.19 5.15
CA ARG A 38 -1.28 41.99 6.25
C ARG A 38 -0.11 41.19 6.86
N PRO A 39 1.06 41.79 7.13
CA PRO A 39 2.13 41.07 7.80
C PRO A 39 1.71 40.78 9.25
N ILE A 40 1.62 39.49 9.58
CA ILE A 40 1.49 39.03 10.97
C ILE A 40 2.88 39.21 11.61
N ALA A 41 2.98 40.11 12.59
CA ALA A 41 4.17 40.25 13.40
C ALA A 41 4.45 38.92 14.13
N PRO A 42 5.70 38.42 14.16
CA PRO A 42 6.03 37.20 14.90
C PRO A 42 5.94 37.50 16.40
N GLN A 43 4.93 36.95 17.09
CA GLN A 43 5.01 36.85 18.54
C GLN A 43 6.05 35.79 18.90
N SER A 44 7.05 36.19 19.66
CA SER A 44 8.10 35.35 20.18
C SER A 44 7.51 34.22 21.02
N ALA A 45 7.49 33.01 20.47
CA ALA A 45 7.22 31.81 21.24
C ALA A 45 8.47 31.51 22.10
N TYR A 46 8.45 31.93 23.36
CA TYR A 46 9.39 31.41 24.35
C TYR A 46 9.11 29.92 24.57
N ARG A 47 9.90 29.06 23.90
CA ARG A 47 10.00 27.64 24.24
C ARG A 47 10.91 27.51 25.47
N PHE A 48 10.34 27.17 26.61
CA PHE A 48 11.13 26.70 27.75
C PHE A 48 11.52 25.24 27.51
N TYR A 49 12.80 24.98 27.22
CA TYR A 49 13.39 23.66 27.37
C TYR A 49 13.87 23.52 28.82
N SER A 50 13.32 22.56 29.55
CA SER A 50 13.94 22.04 30.78
C SER A 50 14.78 20.84 30.37
N THR A 51 16.10 21.00 30.40
CA THR A 51 17.02 19.88 30.40
C THR A 51 17.20 19.39 31.83
N GLU A 52 17.35 18.07 31.92
CA GLU A 52 17.94 17.29 33.02
C GLU A 52 17.02 16.81 34.15
N ASN A 53 16.61 15.56 34.00
CA ASN A 53 16.60 14.61 35.11
C ASN A 53 17.29 13.33 34.64
N LYS A 54 18.50 13.08 35.15
CA LYS A 54 19.07 11.73 35.23
C LYS A 54 19.60 11.55 36.65
N ALA A 55 18.97 10.63 37.34
CA ALA A 55 19.27 10.21 38.70
C ALA A 55 20.68 9.62 38.81
N GLU A 56 21.30 9.76 39.98
CA GLU A 56 22.01 8.66 40.64
C GLU A 56 22.10 8.90 42.15
N ASN A 57 21.95 7.79 42.86
CA ASN A 57 21.75 7.63 44.29
C ASN A 57 23.13 7.37 44.95
N GLY A 58 23.40 7.93 46.13
CA GLY A 58 24.71 7.74 46.77
C GLY A 58 24.82 8.30 48.19
N GLU A 59 24.51 7.42 49.15
CA GLU A 59 25.10 7.28 50.49
C GLU A 59 24.90 8.33 51.59
N LYS A 60 24.33 7.82 52.69
CA LYS A 60 24.33 8.35 54.06
C LYS A 60 25.76 8.45 54.59
N LYS A 61 26.05 9.51 55.35
CA LYS A 61 26.87 9.42 56.57
C LYS A 61 26.38 10.40 57.62
N GLU A 62 26.18 9.86 58.80
CA GLU A 62 25.82 10.54 60.05
C GLU A 62 27.00 11.38 60.57
N GLY A 63 26.67 12.41 61.35
CA GLY A 63 27.61 13.23 62.08
C GLY A 63 26.88 14.34 62.83
N GLU A 64 26.50 14.04 64.08
CA GLU A 64 25.96 15.01 65.04
C GLU A 64 26.95 16.13 65.35
N SER A 65 26.44 17.36 65.50
CA SER A 65 26.70 18.17 66.70
C SER A 65 25.70 19.33 66.78
N ALA A 66 25.07 19.43 67.94
CA ALA A 66 24.15 20.48 68.31
C ALA A 66 24.88 21.80 68.61
N GLN A 67 24.25 22.92 68.27
CA GLN A 67 24.17 24.10 69.16
C GLN A 67 23.12 25.10 68.63
N GLU A 68 22.17 25.44 69.51
CA GLU A 68 21.14 26.46 69.35
C GLU A 68 21.75 27.87 69.39
N ALA A 69 21.35 28.72 68.45
CA ALA A 69 21.25 30.17 68.61
C ALA A 69 20.23 30.69 67.58
N GLU A 70 19.10 31.22 68.05
CA GLU A 70 18.05 31.79 67.20
C GLU A 70 18.27 33.29 66.93
N ASP A 71 17.63 33.77 65.84
CA ASP A 71 17.33 35.17 65.45
C ASP A 71 18.41 35.97 64.69
N PRO A 72 18.57 35.72 63.38
CA PRO A 72 17.80 36.45 62.34
C PRO A 72 17.25 35.59 61.19
N VAL A 73 17.62 34.31 61.13
CA VAL A 73 17.29 33.39 60.02
C VAL A 73 15.81 32.98 60.02
N ARG A 74 15.12 33.05 61.16
CA ARG A 74 13.69 32.69 61.27
C ARG A 74 12.74 33.71 60.64
N LYS A 75 13.07 35.01 60.71
CA LYS A 75 12.24 36.08 60.10
C LYS A 75 12.34 36.06 58.58
N GLU A 76 13.54 35.87 58.02
CA GLU A 76 13.72 35.69 56.58
C GLU A 76 13.10 34.38 56.06
N LEU A 77 13.14 33.31 56.86
CA LEU A 77 12.43 32.06 56.53
C LEU A 77 10.92 32.24 56.58
N GLU A 78 10.36 33.06 57.46
CA GLU A 78 8.93 33.36 57.51
C GLU A 78 8.47 34.29 56.38
N GLU A 79 9.28 35.27 55.98
CA GLU A 79 8.99 36.13 54.83
C GLU A 79 9.06 35.33 53.52
N LYS A 80 10.10 34.51 53.33
CA LYS A 80 10.18 33.59 52.19
C LYS A 80 9.07 32.54 52.22
N LYS A 81 8.64 32.06 53.39
CA LYS A 81 7.46 31.17 53.51
C LYS A 81 6.17 31.90 53.13
N LYS A 82 5.99 33.17 53.53
CA LYS A 82 4.83 33.99 53.17
C LYS A 82 4.78 34.31 51.67
N GLU A 83 5.92 34.62 51.05
CA GLU A 83 6.03 34.79 49.58
C GLU A 83 5.79 33.47 48.83
N VAL A 84 6.30 32.35 49.33
CA VAL A 84 6.03 31.02 48.75
C VAL A 84 4.55 30.65 48.87
N ILE A 85 3.87 31.00 49.97
CA ILE A 85 2.43 30.81 50.14
C ILE A 85 1.65 31.71 49.17
N GLU A 86 2.06 32.97 48.98
CA GLU A 86 1.39 33.90 48.07
C GLU A 86 1.56 33.48 46.59
N LEU A 87 2.74 33.02 46.21
CA LEU A 87 3.00 32.42 44.90
C LEU A 87 2.18 31.14 44.70
N LYS A 88 2.04 30.31 45.75
CA LYS A 88 1.23 29.08 45.74
C LYS A 88 -0.27 29.33 45.73
N VAL A 89 -0.74 30.53 46.12
CA VAL A 89 -2.14 30.99 45.97
C VAL A 89 -2.38 31.64 44.60
N LYS A 90 -1.37 32.24 43.95
CA LYS A 90 -1.48 32.79 42.58
C LYS A 90 -1.37 31.71 41.49
N LEU A 91 -0.59 30.65 41.71
CA LEU A 91 -0.42 29.48 40.84
C LEU A 91 -1.70 28.69 40.48
N PRO A 92 -2.65 28.40 41.39
CA PRO A 92 -3.89 27.72 41.06
C PRO A 92 -4.76 28.57 40.11
N SER A 93 -4.70 29.90 40.23
CA SER A 93 -5.49 30.77 39.33
C SER A 93 -5.06 30.66 37.86
N GLN A 94 -3.79 30.34 37.56
CA GLN A 94 -3.34 30.18 36.17
C GLN A 94 -3.72 28.81 35.58
N HIS A 95 -3.82 27.77 36.42
CA HIS A 95 -4.20 26.42 36.00
C HIS A 95 -5.73 26.21 35.98
N GLU A 96 -6.50 26.95 36.77
CA GLU A 96 -7.97 26.89 36.78
C GLU A 96 -8.62 27.74 35.68
N ARG A 97 -7.95 28.82 35.26
CA ARG A 97 -8.37 29.68 34.14
C ARG A 97 -8.65 28.91 32.82
N PRO A 98 -7.80 27.97 32.35
CA PRO A 98 -8.11 27.20 31.15
C PRO A 98 -9.30 26.25 31.35
N ALA A 99 -9.48 25.68 32.55
CA ALA A 99 -10.59 24.77 32.83
C ALA A 99 -11.95 25.50 32.83
N GLN A 100 -12.03 26.69 33.45
CA GLN A 100 -13.24 27.52 33.43
C GLN A 100 -13.55 28.09 32.04
N PHE A 101 -12.52 28.39 31.24
CA PHE A 101 -12.69 28.86 29.87
C PHE A 101 -13.26 27.76 28.95
N VAL A 102 -12.80 26.52 29.12
CA VAL A 102 -13.30 25.33 28.41
C VAL A 102 -14.77 25.03 28.76
N LEU A 103 -15.16 25.23 30.02
CA LEU A 103 -16.56 25.11 30.48
C LEU A 103 -17.50 26.21 29.94
N ARG A 104 -16.95 27.38 29.57
CA ARG A 104 -17.72 28.52 29.03
C ARG A 104 -17.87 28.50 27.51
N LEU A 105 -17.10 27.66 26.83
CA LEU A 105 -17.17 27.50 25.38
C LEU A 105 -18.48 26.80 25.00
N PRO A 106 -19.23 27.34 24.03
CA PRO A 106 -20.51 26.76 23.65
C PRO A 106 -20.31 25.36 23.07
N ARG A 107 -21.26 24.45 23.32
CA ARG A 107 -21.12 23.01 23.02
C ARG A 107 -20.73 22.72 21.57
N TRP A 108 -21.26 23.49 20.63
CA TRP A 108 -20.91 23.39 19.20
C TRP A 108 -19.42 23.62 18.89
N SER A 109 -18.71 24.40 19.71
CA SER A 109 -17.27 24.64 19.54
C SER A 109 -16.43 23.45 19.99
N MET A 110 -16.83 22.80 21.08
CA MET A 110 -16.21 21.55 21.55
C MET A 110 -16.44 20.41 20.57
N ASP A 111 -17.65 20.31 20.03
CA ASP A 111 -17.98 19.31 19.00
C ASP A 111 -17.14 19.52 17.74
N LYS A 112 -16.89 20.76 17.31
CA LYS A 112 -15.98 21.07 16.20
C LYS A 112 -14.54 20.66 16.48
N LEU A 113 -14.04 20.92 17.70
CA LEU A 113 -12.68 20.54 18.09
C LEU A 113 -12.53 19.01 18.16
N LEU A 114 -13.49 18.32 18.74
CA LEU A 114 -13.52 16.86 18.82
C LEU A 114 -13.58 16.23 17.42
N ARG A 115 -14.43 16.77 16.54
CA ARG A 115 -14.53 16.31 15.15
C ARG A 115 -13.24 16.57 14.37
N SER A 116 -12.66 17.77 14.47
CA SER A 116 -11.37 18.09 13.84
C SER A 116 -10.26 17.16 14.32
N LYS A 117 -10.22 16.85 15.63
CA LYS A 117 -9.28 15.88 16.19
C LYS A 117 -9.51 14.47 15.63
N ALA A 118 -10.76 14.02 15.55
CA ALA A 118 -11.10 12.73 14.96
C ALA A 118 -10.72 12.66 13.47
N ASP A 119 -11.01 13.71 12.69
CA ASP A 119 -10.64 13.82 11.28
C ASP A 119 -9.12 13.75 11.09
N PHE A 120 -8.34 14.39 11.98
CA PHE A 120 -6.88 14.33 11.96
C PHE A 120 -6.35 12.92 12.28
N LEU A 121 -6.92 12.22 13.26
CA LEU A 121 -6.53 10.83 13.58
C LEU A 121 -6.86 9.88 12.42
N ASN A 122 -8.05 10.01 11.83
CA ASN A 122 -8.45 9.23 10.66
C ASN A 122 -7.52 9.49 9.46
N LEU A 123 -7.12 10.76 9.25
CA LEU A 123 -6.14 11.12 8.24
C LEU A 123 -4.78 10.48 8.51
N GLN A 124 -4.29 10.52 9.76
CA GLN A 124 -3.03 9.88 10.14
C GLN A 124 -3.04 8.37 9.91
N GLU A 125 -4.12 7.68 10.28
CA GLU A 125 -4.24 6.25 10.04
C GLU A 125 -4.29 5.93 8.54
N ARG A 126 -5.03 6.74 7.77
CA ARG A 126 -5.10 6.58 6.32
C ARG A 126 -3.74 6.79 5.67
N THR A 127 -3.03 7.86 6.02
CA THR A 127 -1.71 8.13 5.45
C THR A 127 -0.70 7.05 5.82
N LYS A 128 -0.75 6.51 7.04
CA LYS A 128 0.07 5.35 7.43
C LYS A 128 -0.18 4.13 6.53
N ARG A 129 -1.46 3.74 6.34
CA ARG A 129 -1.82 2.62 5.45
C ARG A 129 -1.41 2.91 4.00
N ASP A 130 -1.62 4.12 3.51
CA ASP A 130 -1.25 4.52 2.14
C ASP A 130 0.28 4.50 1.95
N MET A 131 1.06 4.91 2.96
CA MET A 131 2.52 4.83 2.97
C MET A 131 3.01 3.38 3.00
N GLU A 132 2.41 2.51 3.82
CA GLU A 132 2.72 1.08 3.87
C GLU A 132 2.41 0.40 2.53
N ASN A 133 1.23 0.66 1.97
CA ASN A 133 0.84 0.17 0.64
C ASN A 133 1.81 0.66 -0.45
N SER A 134 2.16 1.94 -0.42
CA SER A 134 3.12 2.50 -1.39
C SER A 134 4.49 1.85 -1.29
N ARG A 135 4.96 1.52 -0.08
CA ARG A 135 6.22 0.80 0.13
C ARG A 135 6.15 -0.64 -0.38
N ASN A 136 5.09 -1.37 -0.01
CA ASN A 136 4.92 -2.77 -0.36
C ASN A 136 4.71 -2.97 -1.87
N PHE A 137 4.15 -1.97 -2.58
CA PHE A 137 3.83 -2.06 -4.01
C PHE A 137 4.61 -1.06 -4.88
N ALA A 138 5.68 -0.43 -4.36
CA ALA A 138 6.51 0.52 -5.12
C ALA A 138 7.05 -0.08 -6.42
N ILE A 139 7.44 -1.36 -6.38
CA ILE A 139 8.03 -2.08 -7.50
C ILE A 139 7.01 -2.69 -8.46
N GLN A 140 5.70 -2.49 -8.25
CA GLN A 140 4.65 -3.17 -9.01
C GLN A 140 4.79 -2.91 -10.53
N ARG A 141 5.00 -1.66 -10.93
CA ARG A 141 5.13 -1.31 -12.35
C ARG A 141 6.39 -1.92 -12.97
N PHE A 142 7.51 -1.81 -12.27
CA PHE A 142 8.79 -2.38 -12.69
C PHE A 142 8.71 -3.91 -12.82
N ALA A 143 8.09 -4.58 -11.86
CA ALA A 143 7.87 -6.02 -11.90
C ALA A 143 7.00 -6.43 -13.09
N GLY A 144 5.94 -5.66 -13.39
CA GLY A 144 5.06 -5.89 -14.55
C GLY A 144 5.81 -5.86 -15.88
N ASP A 145 6.67 -4.85 -16.08
CA ASP A 145 7.48 -4.72 -17.30
C ASP A 145 8.50 -5.88 -17.41
N LEU A 146 9.02 -6.37 -16.27
CA LEU A 146 9.96 -7.49 -16.26
C LEU A 146 9.32 -8.84 -16.58
N LEU A 147 8.01 -9.03 -16.33
CA LEU A 147 7.32 -10.30 -16.62
C LEU A 147 7.39 -10.69 -18.09
N GLU A 148 7.37 -9.72 -19.01
CA GLU A 148 7.51 -9.99 -20.44
C GLU A 148 8.86 -10.65 -20.77
N SER A 149 9.92 -10.25 -20.07
CA SER A 149 11.25 -10.84 -20.24
C SER A 149 11.31 -12.28 -19.71
N ILE A 150 10.62 -12.56 -18.59
CA ILE A 150 10.50 -13.92 -18.03
C ILE A 150 9.76 -14.83 -19.00
N ASP A 151 8.65 -14.35 -19.56
CA ASP A 151 7.89 -15.09 -20.58
C ASP A 151 8.72 -15.36 -21.84
N ASN A 152 9.63 -14.44 -22.20
CA ASN A 152 10.52 -14.65 -23.34
C ASN A 152 11.56 -15.74 -23.05
N PHE A 153 12.02 -15.90 -21.81
CA PHE A 153 12.84 -17.04 -21.42
C PHE A 153 12.06 -18.35 -21.53
N ASP A 154 10.82 -18.40 -21.05
CA ASP A 154 9.97 -19.60 -21.19
C ASP A 154 9.73 -19.94 -22.67
N ARG A 155 9.46 -18.93 -23.52
CA ARG A 155 9.32 -19.11 -24.96
C ARG A 155 10.61 -19.58 -25.63
N ALA A 156 11.76 -19.05 -25.23
CA ALA A 156 13.06 -19.47 -25.76
C ALA A 156 13.37 -20.93 -25.40
N LEU A 157 13.02 -21.37 -24.18
CA LEU A 157 13.18 -22.75 -23.76
C LEU A 157 12.24 -23.71 -24.50
N LEU A 158 11.00 -23.28 -24.79
CA LEU A 158 10.04 -24.08 -25.57
C LEU A 158 10.35 -24.12 -27.08
N ALA A 159 11.06 -23.13 -27.60
CA ALA A 159 11.43 -23.07 -29.02
C ALA A 159 12.44 -24.16 -29.42
N VAL A 160 13.18 -24.71 -28.46
CA VAL A 160 14.10 -25.83 -28.73
C VAL A 160 13.29 -27.13 -28.82
N PRO A 161 13.27 -27.81 -29.97
CA PRO A 161 12.50 -29.04 -30.13
C PRO A 161 13.02 -30.13 -29.18
N LYS A 162 12.09 -30.82 -28.53
CA LYS A 162 12.38 -31.88 -27.54
C LYS A 162 13.26 -32.99 -28.11
N ASP A 163 13.10 -33.31 -29.39
CA ASP A 163 13.90 -34.29 -30.12
C ASP A 163 15.41 -34.00 -30.07
N LYS A 164 15.81 -32.73 -29.99
CA LYS A 164 17.23 -32.32 -29.88
C LYS A 164 17.72 -32.23 -28.43
N LEU A 165 16.80 -32.12 -27.47
CA LEU A 165 17.11 -32.11 -26.04
C LEU A 165 17.33 -33.53 -25.51
N ASP A 166 16.59 -34.51 -26.04
CA ASP A 166 16.62 -35.90 -25.60
C ASP A 166 17.61 -36.77 -26.40
N ALA A 167 18.18 -36.23 -27.50
CA ALA A 167 19.20 -36.91 -28.29
C ALA A 167 20.50 -37.11 -27.48
N PRO A 168 21.23 -38.23 -27.67
CA PRO A 168 22.52 -38.44 -27.02
C PRO A 168 23.48 -37.29 -27.35
N GLN A 169 24.25 -36.85 -26.36
CA GLN A 169 25.24 -35.76 -26.47
C GLN A 169 26.29 -36.07 -27.54
N THR A 170 25.94 -35.78 -28.79
CA THR A 170 26.84 -35.77 -29.94
C THR A 170 27.51 -34.40 -29.98
N GLU A 171 28.74 -34.30 -30.49
CA GLU A 171 29.53 -33.05 -30.53
C GLU A 171 28.75 -31.84 -31.07
N ALA A 172 27.84 -32.06 -32.03
CA ALA A 172 26.99 -31.01 -32.62
C ALA A 172 25.83 -30.52 -31.71
N ASN A 173 25.45 -31.29 -30.69
CA ASN A 173 24.37 -30.97 -29.76
C ASN A 173 24.86 -30.48 -28.38
N LYS A 174 26.15 -30.68 -28.06
CA LYS A 174 26.75 -30.27 -26.78
C LYS A 174 26.59 -28.76 -26.54
N ASP A 175 26.97 -27.93 -27.52
CA ASP A 175 26.88 -26.47 -27.43
C ASP A 175 25.43 -25.98 -27.21
N LEU A 176 24.46 -26.63 -27.86
CA LEU A 176 23.04 -26.31 -27.69
C LEU A 176 22.53 -26.67 -26.29
N LEU A 177 22.91 -27.83 -25.77
CA LEU A 177 22.54 -28.29 -24.43
C LEU A 177 23.17 -27.41 -23.34
N GLU A 178 24.42 -27.01 -23.53
CA GLU A 178 25.11 -26.06 -22.63
C GLU A 178 24.43 -24.68 -22.65
N LEU A 179 24.05 -24.18 -23.83
CA LEU A 179 23.31 -22.93 -23.94
C LEU A 179 21.95 -22.99 -23.23
N VAL A 180 21.18 -24.07 -23.44
CA VAL A 180 19.89 -24.29 -22.78
C VAL A 180 20.06 -24.39 -21.25
N SER A 181 21.11 -25.08 -20.79
CA SER A 181 21.46 -25.17 -19.37
C SER A 181 21.79 -23.79 -18.79
N GLY A 182 22.64 -23.01 -19.46
CA GLY A 182 22.98 -21.64 -19.05
C GLY A 182 21.76 -20.72 -19.02
N LEU A 183 20.83 -20.87 -19.97
CA LEU A 183 19.59 -20.11 -19.99
C LEU A 183 18.68 -20.48 -18.81
N LYS A 184 18.54 -21.77 -18.48
CA LYS A 184 17.81 -22.24 -17.29
C LYS A 184 18.42 -21.70 -15.99
N MET A 185 19.75 -21.67 -15.89
CA MET A 185 20.45 -21.12 -14.71
C MET A 185 20.17 -19.62 -14.53
N THR A 186 20.26 -18.84 -15.61
CA THR A 186 19.98 -17.39 -15.55
C THR A 186 18.51 -17.11 -15.22
N GLN A 187 17.57 -17.87 -15.80
CA GLN A 187 16.15 -17.80 -15.43
C GLN A 187 15.92 -18.10 -13.93
N ASN A 188 16.56 -19.14 -13.40
CA ASN A 188 16.44 -19.49 -11.98
C ASN A 188 17.00 -18.41 -11.06
N ILE A 189 18.15 -17.80 -11.41
CA ILE A 189 18.71 -16.68 -10.66
C ILE A 189 17.73 -15.50 -10.66
N LEU A 190 17.14 -15.18 -11.81
CA LEU A 190 16.14 -14.11 -11.93
C LEU A 190 14.88 -14.39 -11.10
N LEU A 191 14.36 -15.62 -11.13
CA LEU A 191 13.21 -16.00 -10.30
C LEU A 191 13.54 -15.91 -8.80
N ASN A 192 14.76 -16.29 -8.41
CA ASN A 192 15.21 -16.19 -7.02
C ASN A 192 15.38 -14.73 -6.57
N THR A 193 15.84 -13.81 -7.43
CA THR A 193 15.88 -12.39 -7.07
C THR A 193 14.48 -11.80 -6.93
N LEU A 194 13.55 -12.21 -7.78
CA LEU A 194 12.15 -11.78 -7.71
C LEU A 194 11.45 -12.27 -6.43
N LYS A 195 11.69 -13.53 -6.04
CA LYS A 195 11.19 -14.09 -4.77
C LYS A 195 11.67 -13.28 -3.55
N LYS A 196 12.91 -12.79 -3.54
CA LYS A 196 13.42 -11.94 -2.44
C LYS A 196 12.65 -10.62 -2.29
N HIS A 197 12.04 -10.13 -3.37
CA HIS A 197 11.23 -8.92 -3.37
C HIS A 197 9.73 -9.19 -3.19
N GLY A 198 9.34 -10.43 -2.82
CA GLY A 198 7.96 -10.82 -2.55
C GLY A 198 7.13 -11.12 -3.80
N LEU A 199 7.80 -11.39 -4.94
CA LEU A 199 7.15 -11.81 -6.17
C LEU A 199 7.15 -13.34 -6.27
N GLU A 200 5.96 -13.92 -6.24
CA GLU A 200 5.74 -15.36 -6.30
C GLU A 200 5.13 -15.73 -7.65
N ARG A 201 5.76 -16.69 -8.34
CA ARG A 201 5.21 -17.34 -9.54
C ARG A 201 4.21 -18.41 -9.09
N PHE A 202 3.03 -18.44 -9.72
CA PHE A 202 2.06 -19.49 -9.53
C PHE A 202 1.66 -20.08 -10.89
N ASP A 203 1.81 -21.40 -10.99
CA ASP A 203 1.53 -22.15 -12.21
C ASP A 203 0.44 -23.20 -11.91
N PRO A 204 -0.83 -22.90 -12.23
CA PRO A 204 -1.95 -23.76 -11.87
C PRO A 204 -2.05 -25.06 -12.70
N SER A 205 -1.18 -25.22 -13.71
CA SER A 205 -1.02 -26.47 -14.45
C SER A 205 -0.13 -27.48 -13.75
N GLU A 206 0.72 -27.04 -12.81
CA GLU A 206 1.48 -27.98 -12.00
C GLU A 206 0.52 -28.62 -10.98
N PRO A 207 0.54 -29.96 -10.83
CA PRO A 207 -0.30 -30.62 -9.85
C PRO A 207 0.02 -30.05 -8.47
N THR A 208 -1.02 -29.69 -7.72
CA THR A 208 -0.85 -29.32 -6.30
C THR A 208 -0.24 -30.51 -5.56
N GLU A 209 0.45 -30.29 -4.44
CA GLU A 209 1.19 -31.31 -3.66
C GLU A 209 0.41 -32.63 -3.40
N ASP A 210 -0.92 -32.61 -3.51
CA ASP A 210 -1.84 -33.75 -3.44
C ASP A 210 -2.01 -34.57 -4.75
N GLY A 211 -1.29 -34.23 -5.82
CA GLY A 211 -1.41 -34.89 -7.14
C GLY A 211 -2.69 -34.54 -7.92
N LYS A 212 -3.46 -33.54 -7.47
CA LYS A 212 -4.74 -33.13 -8.09
C LYS A 212 -4.58 -31.88 -8.96
N THR A 213 -5.35 -31.84 -10.04
CA THR A 213 -5.47 -30.65 -10.91
C THR A 213 -6.16 -29.53 -10.13
N GLN A 214 -5.65 -28.31 -10.21
CA GLN A 214 -6.21 -27.17 -9.50
C GLN A 214 -7.50 -26.68 -10.17
N LYS A 215 -8.53 -26.40 -9.37
CA LYS A 215 -9.80 -25.83 -9.86
C LYS A 215 -9.62 -24.38 -10.27
N PHE A 216 -10.40 -23.95 -11.26
CA PHE A 216 -10.40 -22.57 -11.73
C PHE A 216 -10.93 -21.59 -10.66
N ASP A 217 -10.10 -20.61 -10.28
CA ASP A 217 -10.48 -19.47 -9.43
C ASP A 217 -10.43 -18.17 -10.26
N PRO A 218 -11.58 -17.47 -10.45
CA PRO A 218 -11.64 -16.21 -11.19
C PRO A 218 -10.75 -15.09 -10.62
N ASN A 219 -10.37 -15.14 -9.34
CA ASN A 219 -9.51 -14.11 -8.74
C ASN A 219 -8.04 -14.25 -9.15
N LEU A 220 -7.61 -15.47 -9.48
CA LEU A 220 -6.21 -15.82 -9.77
C LEU A 220 -5.99 -16.13 -11.25
N HIS A 221 -7.04 -16.59 -11.96
CA HIS A 221 -6.92 -17.18 -13.28
C HIS A 221 -7.76 -16.45 -14.33
N GLU A 222 -7.20 -16.31 -15.52
CA GLU A 222 -7.89 -15.83 -16.73
C GLU A 222 -8.12 -17.01 -17.66
N ALA A 223 -9.38 -17.40 -17.90
CA ALA A 223 -9.71 -18.48 -18.80
C ALA A 223 -9.68 -18.01 -20.27
N THR A 224 -8.66 -18.42 -21.03
CA THR A 224 -8.53 -18.04 -22.44
C THR A 224 -9.38 -18.92 -23.36
N PHE A 225 -9.50 -20.21 -23.07
CA PHE A 225 -10.29 -21.15 -23.88
C PHE A 225 -10.82 -22.32 -23.05
N MET A 226 -11.84 -22.98 -23.57
CA MET A 226 -12.42 -24.19 -23.00
C MET A 226 -12.20 -25.37 -23.96
N ALA A 227 -11.76 -26.51 -23.45
CA ALA A 227 -11.53 -27.72 -24.24
C ALA A 227 -12.12 -28.96 -23.54
N LYS A 228 -12.57 -29.93 -24.34
CA LYS A 228 -12.98 -31.24 -23.85
C LYS A 228 -11.75 -32.10 -23.65
N VAL A 229 -11.59 -32.64 -22.44
CA VAL A 229 -10.43 -33.46 -22.08
C VAL A 229 -10.95 -34.67 -21.33
N GLU A 230 -10.75 -35.84 -21.93
CA GLU A 230 -11.15 -37.10 -21.31
C GLU A 230 -10.31 -37.33 -20.04
N GLY A 231 -10.98 -37.54 -18.90
CA GLY A 231 -10.34 -37.85 -17.62
C GLY A 231 -10.14 -36.70 -16.64
N LYS A 232 -10.62 -35.48 -16.92
CA LYS A 232 -10.64 -34.35 -15.96
C LYS A 232 -12.05 -33.85 -15.67
N GLU A 233 -12.29 -33.26 -14.51
CA GLU A 233 -13.60 -32.71 -14.13
C GLU A 233 -13.86 -31.36 -14.82
N ASP A 234 -15.13 -31.00 -14.95
CA ASP A 234 -15.53 -29.66 -15.42
C ASP A 234 -15.00 -28.58 -14.48
N GLY A 235 -14.37 -27.55 -15.05
CA GLY A 235 -13.79 -26.44 -14.31
C GLY A 235 -12.34 -26.66 -13.87
N ASP A 236 -11.72 -27.80 -14.19
CA ASP A 236 -10.31 -28.03 -13.95
C ASP A 236 -9.41 -27.32 -14.96
N ILE A 237 -8.19 -26.98 -14.55
CA ILE A 237 -7.19 -26.33 -15.40
C ILE A 237 -6.41 -27.40 -16.18
N MET A 238 -6.51 -27.38 -17.51
CA MET A 238 -5.77 -28.32 -18.37
C MET A 238 -4.35 -27.81 -18.64
N TYR A 239 -4.25 -26.58 -19.13
CA TYR A 239 -3.04 -26.04 -19.73
C TYR A 239 -2.86 -24.58 -19.35
N THR A 240 -1.65 -24.20 -18.98
CA THR A 240 -1.29 -22.81 -18.71
C THR A 240 -0.53 -22.25 -19.91
N GLN A 241 -1.10 -21.26 -20.58
CA GLN A 241 -0.45 -20.51 -21.67
C GLN A 241 0.58 -19.52 -21.14
N SER A 242 0.27 -18.89 -20.03
CA SER A 242 1.14 -17.92 -19.38
C SER A 242 1.00 -18.02 -17.88
N THR A 243 2.15 -17.98 -17.22
CA THR A 243 2.30 -18.13 -15.78
C THR A 243 1.75 -16.91 -15.06
N GLY A 244 1.26 -17.13 -13.84
CA GLY A 244 0.70 -16.08 -13.00
C GLY A 244 1.74 -15.55 -12.02
N PHE A 245 1.60 -14.28 -11.63
CA PHE A 245 2.48 -13.67 -10.63
C PHE A 245 1.70 -12.91 -9.55
N ARG A 246 2.10 -13.10 -8.29
CA ARG A 246 1.58 -12.40 -7.12
C ARG A 246 2.71 -11.60 -6.47
N LEU A 247 2.39 -10.38 -6.04
CA LEU A 247 3.28 -9.51 -5.29
C LEU A 247 2.67 -9.30 -3.91
N ASN A 248 3.34 -9.76 -2.84
CA ASN A 248 2.88 -9.58 -1.45
C ASN A 248 1.38 -9.92 -1.25
N GLY A 249 0.94 -11.05 -1.83
CA GLY A 249 -0.46 -11.53 -1.77
C GLY A 249 -1.42 -10.96 -2.82
N ARG A 250 -1.09 -9.83 -3.46
CA ARG A 250 -1.89 -9.22 -4.54
C ARG A 250 -1.53 -9.81 -5.90
N VAL A 251 -2.52 -10.15 -6.71
CA VAL A 251 -2.29 -10.60 -8.08
C VAL A 251 -1.79 -9.45 -8.93
N LEU A 252 -0.62 -9.62 -9.53
CA LEU A 252 -0.01 -8.66 -10.46
C LEU A 252 -0.40 -9.00 -11.90
N ARG A 253 -0.38 -10.30 -12.23
CA ARG A 253 -0.85 -10.86 -13.49
C ARG A 253 -1.51 -12.21 -13.21
N ALA A 254 -2.74 -12.38 -13.72
CA ALA A 254 -3.44 -13.65 -13.66
C ALA A 254 -2.79 -14.68 -14.59
N ALA A 255 -2.81 -15.96 -14.19
CA ALA A 255 -2.36 -17.03 -15.07
C ALA A 255 -3.38 -17.24 -16.18
N LYS A 256 -2.92 -17.32 -17.43
CA LYS A 256 -3.78 -17.59 -18.59
C LYS A 256 -3.91 -19.08 -18.77
N VAL A 257 -5.13 -19.60 -18.60
CA VAL A 257 -5.39 -21.03 -18.50
C VAL A 257 -6.46 -21.49 -19.49
N GLY A 258 -6.33 -22.73 -19.94
CA GLY A 258 -7.38 -23.48 -20.63
C GLY A 258 -8.16 -24.30 -19.61
N VAL A 259 -9.48 -24.13 -19.57
CA VAL A 259 -10.38 -24.80 -18.61
C VAL A 259 -11.08 -25.98 -19.29
N VAL A 260 -11.27 -27.08 -18.55
CA VAL A 260 -12.00 -28.25 -19.05
C VAL A 260 -13.50 -28.00 -18.99
N LYS A 261 -14.20 -28.30 -20.09
CA LYS A 261 -15.65 -28.31 -20.17
C LYS A 261 -16.10 -29.53 -20.97
N ASN A 262 -16.57 -30.56 -20.28
CA ASN A 262 -17.02 -31.81 -20.86
C ASN A 262 -18.48 -31.76 -21.29
#